data_AF-A0A673Y6C0-F1
#
_entry.id   AF-A0A673Y6C0-F1
#
_cell.length_a   1.000
_cell.length_b   1.000
_cell.length_c   1.000
_cell.angle_alpha   90.00
_cell.angle_beta   90.00
_cell.angle_gamma   90.00
#
_symmetry.space_group_name_H-M   'P 1'
#
loop_
_entity.id
_entity.type
_entity.pdbx_description
1 polymer ?
#
loop_
_entity_poly.entity_id
_entity_poly.type
_entity_poly.pdbx_seq_one_letter_code
_entity_poly.pdbx_strand_id
1 'polypeptide(L)'
;MDLRDNRSSLNELQDKIRCLTDENVQLRDKNESHFTKLGYLESRLGYLAGSKTDFSSKLVSSEEEKLKISKELVELHIQTNKVREQYEKDIFDLKIKILSQEGVVVELEMERDRLCRELQSVTARLQVAERTGSDLTEEYVTLKRNYLALTEAHDREVVQNDELSAELLGLAQARDALFRQTEEQQQRVRASTEGGVYGQTAQELDRVRALVSRMSHNRIMPEDLAMLDQERTSMEKSLLGNQDVIKDMLEQMKKSYEEQQHRLGEKVVAMGKEQQENKRAIRDTQQKLAEQSAAMLSSQSQLKEVEEENSKLQMQVKELNEEYRARLGRYLQDLAEYVDGLAEGRGVKGPPERVKMRGFVDSMLQEVRSSYRAREEQLASAARSYKKRLQRLTKSHQSLLIAYRVQREQVLSQPESGLDPGPPEAHFSLEPSELRGETERELQLLRQDKARLEGQLREAQKPVAVITRPIQTVNFQDSGKSGQLYEEAWTDIRKQLQEITNSTQEGHEKERAQLITRATVAEEQLLELQEYVDKHLGRYKQEITRLRRLLGLETGLAHRAEAPKPRQSIARSGIQAMKYDLPPP
;
A
#
# COMPACT_ATOMS: atom_id res chain seq x y z
N MET A 1 42.45 62.67 134.67
CA MET A 1 41.62 63.44 133.71
C MET A 1 41.20 62.53 132.55
N ASP A 2 41.05 61.21 132.76
CA ASP A 2 41.20 60.22 131.68
C ASP A 2 39.90 59.48 131.31
N LEU A 3 38.77 59.90 131.89
CA LEU A 3 37.45 59.33 131.61
C LEU A 3 36.59 60.20 130.68
N ARG A 4 36.98 61.46 130.42
CA ARG A 4 36.29 62.34 129.45
C ARG A 4 36.88 62.23 128.04
N ASP A 5 38.21 62.19 127.90
CA ASP A 5 38.87 62.04 126.59
C ASP A 5 38.68 60.64 125.97
N ASN A 6 38.57 59.59 126.79
CA ASN A 6 38.19 58.26 126.31
C ASN A 6 36.71 58.19 125.89
N ARG A 7 35.86 59.11 126.38
CA ARG A 7 34.43 59.14 126.03
C ARG A 7 34.18 59.95 124.76
N SER A 8 34.99 60.99 124.50
CA SER A 8 34.98 61.72 123.23
C SER A 8 35.57 60.88 122.09
N SER A 9 36.71 60.21 122.28
CA SER A 9 37.31 59.34 121.26
C SER A 9 36.42 58.13 120.92
N LEU A 10 35.71 57.58 121.90
CA LEU A 10 34.74 56.51 121.70
C LEU A 10 33.48 57.00 120.97
N ASN A 11 33.04 58.24 121.22
CA ASN A 11 31.95 58.86 120.46
C ASN A 11 32.36 59.17 119.01
N GLU A 12 33.58 59.66 118.75
CA GLU A 12 34.09 59.88 117.40
C GLU A 12 34.24 58.58 116.61
N LEU A 13 34.69 57.50 117.26
CA LEU A 13 34.70 56.16 116.67
C LEU A 13 33.29 55.65 116.40
N GLN A 14 32.33 55.87 117.29
CA GLN A 14 30.92 55.51 117.07
C GLN A 14 30.31 56.28 115.89
N ASP A 15 30.58 57.58 115.77
CA ASP A 15 30.11 58.39 114.66
C ASP A 15 30.79 57.99 113.35
N LYS A 16 32.08 57.65 113.37
CA LYS A 16 32.78 57.13 112.19
C LYS A 16 32.26 55.76 111.77
N ILE A 17 31.94 54.87 112.72
CA ILE A 17 31.27 53.59 112.46
C ILE A 17 29.88 53.82 111.86
N ARG A 18 29.10 54.79 112.36
CA ARG A 18 27.80 55.16 111.77
C ARG A 18 27.95 55.67 110.34
N CYS A 19 28.84 56.62 110.09
CA CYS A 19 29.10 57.14 108.74
C CYS A 19 29.54 56.02 107.77
N LEU A 20 30.43 55.13 108.19
CA LEU A 20 30.86 53.97 107.38
C LEU A 20 29.72 52.96 107.17
N THR A 21 28.81 52.83 108.13
CA THR A 21 27.62 51.97 108.02
C THR A 21 26.64 52.56 107.00
N ASP A 22 26.37 53.86 107.08
CA ASP A 22 25.51 54.58 106.14
C ASP A 22 26.10 54.58 104.72
N GLU A 23 27.41 54.77 104.59
CA GLU A 23 28.12 54.65 103.30
C GLU A 23 28.04 53.22 102.75
N ASN A 24 28.20 52.19 103.59
CA ASN A 24 28.02 50.80 103.18
C ASN A 24 26.58 50.51 102.72
N VAL A 25 25.58 51.07 103.38
CA VAL A 25 24.17 50.94 102.96
C VAL A 25 23.97 51.62 101.61
N GLN A 26 24.46 52.84 101.41
CA GLN A 26 24.38 53.52 100.11
C GLN A 26 25.12 52.77 98.99
N LEU A 27 26.26 52.16 99.29
CA LEU A 27 27.00 51.34 98.34
C LEU A 27 26.23 50.06 98.00
N ARG A 28 25.54 49.44 98.98
CA ARG A 28 24.66 48.29 98.73
C ARG A 28 23.49 48.67 97.84
N ASP A 29 22.80 49.77 98.12
CA ASP A 29 21.66 50.25 97.33
C ASP A 29 22.10 50.57 95.88
N LYS A 30 23.25 51.22 95.71
CA LYS A 30 23.85 51.47 94.39
C LYS A 30 24.16 50.15 93.68
N ASN A 31 24.76 49.19 94.38
CA ASN A 31 25.09 47.89 93.81
C ASN A 31 23.83 47.11 93.38
N GLU A 32 22.77 47.11 94.20
CA GLU A 32 21.46 46.55 93.83
C GLU A 32 20.86 47.25 92.59
N SER A 33 20.97 48.58 92.51
CA SER A 33 20.56 49.34 91.32
C SER A 33 21.37 48.98 90.06
N HIS A 34 22.65 48.62 90.22
CA HIS A 34 23.50 48.16 89.13
C HIS A 34 23.14 46.74 88.71
N PHE A 35 22.89 45.83 89.66
CA PHE A 35 22.46 44.45 89.37
C PHE A 35 21.11 44.41 88.65
N THR A 36 20.15 45.23 89.05
CA THR A 36 18.85 45.32 88.37
C THR A 36 18.98 45.85 86.93
N LYS A 37 19.81 46.87 86.71
CA LYS A 37 20.14 47.37 85.35
C LYS A 37 20.86 46.31 84.53
N LEU A 38 21.81 45.59 85.12
CA LEU A 38 22.54 44.52 84.45
C LEU A 38 21.60 43.38 84.04
N GLY A 39 20.71 42.93 84.92
CA GLY A 39 19.69 41.93 84.58
C GLY A 39 18.71 42.38 83.49
N TYR A 40 18.34 43.67 83.47
CA TYR A 40 17.54 44.24 82.36
C TYR A 40 18.30 44.21 81.03
N LEU A 41 19.58 44.59 81.04
CA LEU A 41 20.41 44.56 79.83
C LEU A 41 20.66 43.13 79.34
N GLU A 42 20.91 42.18 80.24
CA GLU A 42 21.02 40.75 79.92
C GLU A 42 19.72 40.20 79.32
N SER A 43 18.57 40.53 79.90
CA SER A 43 17.26 40.12 79.37
C SER A 43 17.01 40.70 77.97
N ARG A 44 17.37 41.97 77.75
CA ARG A 44 17.26 42.62 76.44
C ARG A 44 18.22 42.02 75.41
N LEU A 45 19.44 41.68 75.83
CA LEU A 45 20.41 40.96 75.01
C LEU A 45 19.90 39.57 74.63
N GLY A 46 19.30 38.83 75.57
CA GLY A 46 18.66 37.54 75.32
C GLY A 46 17.53 37.64 74.30
N TYR A 47 16.66 38.65 74.45
CA TYR A 47 15.60 38.92 73.48
C TYR A 47 16.14 39.29 72.09
N LEU A 48 17.17 40.15 72.04
CA LEU A 48 17.82 40.53 70.78
C LEU A 48 18.49 39.32 70.11
N ALA A 49 19.16 38.45 70.87
CA ALA A 49 19.74 37.22 70.36
C ALA A 49 18.67 36.27 69.81
N GLY A 50 17.56 36.07 70.53
CA GLY A 50 16.42 35.28 70.06
C GLY A 50 15.78 35.84 68.79
N SER A 51 15.51 37.14 68.73
CA SER A 51 14.99 37.77 67.52
C SER A 51 15.96 37.65 66.33
N LYS A 52 17.27 37.80 66.56
CA LYS A 52 18.29 37.61 65.53
C LYS A 52 18.31 36.17 64.99
N THR A 53 18.19 35.17 65.86
CA THR A 53 18.10 33.76 65.43
C THR A 53 16.81 33.49 64.64
N ASP A 54 15.68 34.06 65.05
CA ASP A 54 14.40 33.90 64.35
C ASP A 54 14.44 34.54 62.96
N PHE A 55 15.01 35.74 62.83
CA PHE A 55 15.20 36.38 61.52
C PHE A 55 16.15 35.59 60.63
N SER A 56 17.24 35.05 61.19
CA SER A 56 18.16 34.19 60.45
C SER A 56 17.48 32.93 59.95
N SER A 57 16.64 32.28 60.77
CA SER A 57 15.88 31.08 60.38
C SER A 57 14.88 31.38 59.25
N LYS A 58 14.14 32.49 59.36
CA LYS A 58 13.20 32.94 58.31
C LYS A 58 13.90 33.28 57.00
N LEU A 59 15.10 33.87 57.07
CA LEU A 59 15.89 34.15 55.88
C LEU A 59 16.29 32.84 55.18
N VAL A 60 16.80 31.86 55.92
CA VAL A 60 17.15 30.54 55.40
C VAL A 60 15.94 29.85 54.74
N SER A 61 14.78 29.82 55.40
CA SER A 61 13.58 29.22 54.79
C SER A 61 13.15 29.95 53.52
N SER A 62 13.26 31.27 53.47
CA SER A 62 12.95 32.05 52.27
C SER A 62 13.93 31.79 51.11
N GLU A 63 15.20 31.52 51.42
CA GLU A 63 16.21 31.15 50.43
C GLU A 63 15.97 29.72 49.91
N GLU A 64 15.60 28.78 50.79
CA GLU A 64 15.21 27.42 50.41
C GLU A 64 13.98 27.41 49.50
N GLU A 65 12.95 28.22 49.80
CA GLU A 65 11.77 28.38 48.95
C GLU A 65 12.13 28.99 47.58
N LYS A 66 13.01 30.00 47.53
CA LYS A 66 13.50 30.56 46.27
C LYS A 66 14.25 29.53 45.43
N LEU A 67 15.09 28.70 46.06
CA LEU A 67 15.79 27.61 45.38
C LEU A 67 14.83 26.53 44.88
N LYS A 68 13.77 26.24 45.64
CA LYS A 68 12.72 25.32 45.20
C LYS A 68 11.97 25.84 43.98
N ILE A 69 11.57 27.11 43.99
CA ILE A 69 10.89 27.75 42.86
C ILE A 69 11.82 27.82 41.63
N SER A 70 13.10 28.16 41.82
CA SER A 70 14.05 28.22 40.71
C SER A 70 14.31 26.84 40.10
N LYS A 71 14.35 25.78 40.92
CA LYS A 71 14.41 24.40 40.45
C LYS A 71 13.17 24.02 39.64
N GLU A 72 11.97 24.27 40.17
CA GLU A 72 10.71 23.98 39.47
C GLU A 72 10.62 24.74 38.13
N LEU A 73 11.09 25.99 38.08
CA LEU A 73 11.15 26.78 36.84
C LEU A 73 12.09 26.15 35.80
N VAL A 74 13.26 25.66 36.21
CA VAL A 74 14.19 24.96 35.31
C VAL A 74 13.59 23.64 34.82
N GLU A 75 12.93 22.88 35.70
CA GLU A 75 12.25 21.64 35.33
C GLU A 75 11.13 21.91 34.30
N LEU A 76 10.31 22.95 34.51
CA LEU A 76 9.30 23.37 33.54
C LEU A 76 9.92 23.80 32.21
N HIS A 77 11.05 24.49 32.23
CA HIS A 77 11.75 24.88 31.01
C HIS A 77 12.28 23.65 30.24
N ILE A 78 12.83 22.67 30.95
CA ILE A 78 13.25 21.38 30.36
C ILE A 78 12.06 20.64 29.76
N GLN A 79 10.94 20.55 30.47
CA GLN A 79 9.73 19.89 29.98
C GLN A 79 9.17 20.61 28.74
N THR A 80 9.13 21.94 28.76
CA THR A 80 8.71 22.76 27.62
C THR A 80 9.60 22.53 26.41
N ASN A 81 10.92 22.50 26.61
CA ASN A 81 11.87 22.20 25.54
C ASN A 81 11.71 20.79 25.00
N LYS A 82 11.49 19.78 25.86
CA LYS A 82 11.25 18.40 25.44
C LYS A 82 9.98 18.25 24.61
N VAL A 83 8.91 18.93 25.01
CA VAL A 83 7.65 18.95 24.25
C VAL A 83 7.84 19.66 22.90
N ARG A 84 8.57 20.78 22.87
CA ARG A 84 8.91 21.49 21.63
C ARG A 84 9.73 20.63 20.67
N GLU A 85 10.75 19.93 21.17
CA GLU A 85 11.57 19.02 20.37
C GLU A 85 10.74 17.88 19.77
N GLN A 86 9.79 17.33 20.54
CA GLN A 86 8.86 16.33 20.02
C GLN A 86 7.98 16.90 18.90
N TYR A 87 7.44 18.11 19.07
CA TYR A 87 6.65 18.76 18.02
C TYR A 87 7.49 19.05 16.76
N GLU A 88 8.73 19.51 16.92
CA GLU A 88 9.64 19.72 15.79
C GLU A 88 9.89 18.40 15.05
N LYS A 89 10.16 17.31 15.77
CA LYS A 89 10.31 15.97 15.18
C LYS A 89 9.05 15.53 14.42
N ASP A 90 7.87 15.64 15.03
CA ASP A 90 6.61 15.25 14.41
C ASP A 90 6.34 16.09 13.14
N ILE A 91 6.69 17.38 13.15
CA ILE A 91 6.62 18.25 11.97
C ILE A 91 7.54 17.76 10.86
N PHE A 92 8.79 17.37 11.17
CA PHE A 92 9.72 16.83 10.19
C PHE A 92 9.21 15.51 9.60
N ASP A 93 8.71 14.59 10.44
CA ASP A 93 8.17 13.31 10.00
C ASP A 93 6.93 13.48 9.11
N LEU A 94 6.03 14.42 9.47
CA LEU A 94 4.88 14.78 8.66
C LEU A 94 5.29 15.41 7.32
N LYS A 95 6.29 16.29 7.33
CA LYS A 95 6.81 16.90 6.11
C LYS A 95 7.41 15.86 5.15
N ILE A 96 8.12 14.87 5.67
CA ILE A 96 8.64 13.76 4.86
C ILE A 96 7.49 12.95 4.25
N LYS A 97 6.44 12.65 5.03
CA LYS A 97 5.25 11.94 4.53
C LYS A 97 4.49 12.74 3.46
N ILE A 98 4.38 14.05 3.63
CA ILE A 98 3.75 14.93 2.63
C ILE A 98 4.55 14.89 1.33
N LEU A 99 5.87 15.06 1.39
CA LEU A 99 6.73 15.02 0.20
C LEU A 99 6.67 13.66 -0.52
N SER A 100 6.62 12.55 0.22
CA SER A 100 6.48 11.23 -0.41
C SER A 100 5.10 11.04 -1.05
N GLN A 101 4.04 11.55 -0.42
CA GLN A 101 2.68 11.53 -0.98
C GLN A 101 2.57 12.43 -2.21
N GLU A 102 3.17 13.62 -2.20
CA GLU A 102 3.24 14.52 -3.36
C GLU A 102 3.96 13.83 -4.53
N GLY A 103 5.04 13.08 -4.26
CA GLY A 103 5.71 12.27 -5.28
C GLY A 103 4.79 11.24 -5.92
N VAL A 104 4.06 10.47 -5.11
CA VAL A 104 3.09 9.46 -5.61
C VAL A 104 1.96 10.13 -6.40
N VAL A 105 1.46 11.29 -5.97
CA VAL A 105 0.43 12.03 -6.71
C VAL A 105 0.93 12.45 -8.09
N VAL A 106 2.16 12.94 -8.19
CA VAL A 106 2.76 13.31 -9.48
C VAL A 106 2.90 12.10 -10.40
N GLU A 107 3.33 10.94 -9.87
CA GLU A 107 3.40 9.69 -10.64
C GLU A 107 2.01 9.29 -11.18
N LEU A 108 0.97 9.34 -10.34
CA LEU A 108 -0.41 9.04 -10.74
C LEU A 108 -0.95 10.03 -11.77
N GLU A 109 -0.59 11.31 -11.67
CA GLU A 109 -0.95 12.32 -12.68
C GLU A 109 -0.29 12.04 -14.03
N MET A 110 0.99 11.61 -14.03
CA MET A 110 1.68 11.20 -15.26
C MET A 110 1.05 9.96 -15.90
N GLU A 111 0.65 8.97 -15.09
CA GLU A 111 -0.06 7.78 -15.56
C GLU A 111 -1.45 8.13 -16.12
N ARG A 112 -2.20 8.99 -15.43
CA ARG A 112 -3.48 9.51 -15.94
C ARG A 112 -3.29 10.16 -17.30
N ASP A 113 -2.30 11.05 -17.44
CA ASP A 113 -2.07 11.76 -18.71
C ASP A 113 -1.65 10.82 -19.83
N ARG A 114 -0.89 9.76 -19.51
CA ARG A 114 -0.57 8.70 -20.46
C ARG A 114 -1.83 7.98 -20.92
N LEU A 115 -2.67 7.54 -19.99
CA LEU A 115 -3.93 6.86 -20.32
C LEU A 115 -4.89 7.76 -21.10
N CYS A 116 -4.97 9.05 -20.77
CA CYS A 116 -5.75 10.01 -21.53
C CYS A 116 -5.26 10.13 -22.99
N ARG A 117 -3.94 10.18 -23.22
CA ARG A 117 -3.36 10.18 -24.57
C ARG A 117 -3.65 8.89 -25.33
N GLU A 118 -3.53 7.74 -24.66
CA GLU A 118 -3.85 6.43 -25.25
C GLU A 118 -5.34 6.35 -25.61
N LEU A 119 -6.23 6.78 -24.72
CA LEU A 119 -7.68 6.84 -24.96
C LEU A 119 -8.00 7.73 -26.16
N GLN A 120 -7.45 8.95 -26.23
CA GLN A 120 -7.62 9.84 -27.38
C GLN A 120 -7.17 9.19 -28.69
N SER A 121 -6.05 8.47 -28.68
CA SER A 121 -5.57 7.74 -29.86
C SER A 121 -6.49 6.61 -30.30
N VAL A 122 -7.09 5.88 -29.34
CA VAL A 122 -8.06 4.81 -29.61
C VAL A 122 -9.35 5.40 -30.14
N THR A 123 -9.86 6.47 -29.52
CA THR A 123 -11.06 7.19 -29.98
C THR A 123 -10.88 7.72 -31.40
N ALA A 124 -9.72 8.31 -31.73
CA ALA A 124 -9.44 8.77 -33.08
C ALA A 124 -9.45 7.60 -34.11
N ARG A 125 -8.84 6.46 -33.77
CA ARG A 125 -8.87 5.26 -34.62
C ARG A 125 -10.28 4.70 -34.80
N LEU A 126 -11.08 4.70 -33.74
CA LEU A 126 -12.47 4.27 -33.81
C LEU A 126 -13.30 5.17 -34.73
N GLN A 127 -13.16 6.49 -34.60
CA GLN A 127 -13.84 7.45 -35.48
C GLN A 127 -13.47 7.25 -36.96
N VAL A 128 -12.21 6.93 -37.26
CA VAL A 128 -11.78 6.60 -38.62
C VAL A 128 -12.46 5.31 -39.10
N ALA A 129 -12.47 4.26 -38.27
CA ALA A 129 -13.12 3.00 -38.61
C ALA A 129 -14.64 3.16 -38.84
N GLU A 130 -15.31 3.96 -38.00
CA GLU A 130 -16.73 4.29 -38.15
C GLU A 130 -17.01 5.00 -39.47
N ARG A 131 -16.17 5.98 -39.86
CA ARG A 131 -16.27 6.64 -41.16
C ARG A 131 -16.06 5.68 -42.33
N THR A 132 -15.04 4.84 -42.27
CA THR A 132 -14.83 3.82 -43.33
C THR A 132 -16.00 2.84 -43.41
N GLY A 133 -16.64 2.53 -42.27
CA GLY A 133 -17.83 1.72 -42.21
C GLY A 133 -19.03 2.41 -42.87
N SER A 134 -19.26 3.70 -42.59
CA SER A 134 -20.32 4.46 -43.26
C SER A 134 -20.10 4.53 -44.76
N ASP A 135 -18.87 4.84 -45.20
CA ASP A 135 -18.52 4.94 -46.62
C ASP A 135 -18.79 3.61 -47.34
N LEU A 136 -18.37 2.48 -46.76
CA LEU A 136 -18.63 1.15 -47.33
C LEU A 136 -20.12 0.82 -47.39
N THR A 137 -20.92 1.25 -46.41
CA THR A 137 -22.38 1.05 -46.46
C THR A 137 -23.03 1.89 -47.55
N GLU A 138 -22.56 3.12 -47.78
CA GLU A 138 -23.02 3.96 -48.89
C GLU A 138 -22.66 3.32 -50.24
N GLU A 139 -21.43 2.83 -50.39
CA GLU A 139 -20.98 2.08 -51.57
C GLU A 139 -21.84 0.82 -51.79
N TYR A 140 -22.13 0.03 -50.76
CA TYR A 140 -22.99 -1.14 -50.88
C TYR A 140 -24.41 -0.77 -51.33
N VAL A 141 -24.98 0.31 -50.78
CA VAL A 141 -26.32 0.78 -51.15
C VAL A 141 -26.35 1.26 -52.61
N THR A 142 -25.33 2.01 -53.07
CA THR A 142 -25.22 2.43 -54.47
C THR A 142 -25.07 1.23 -55.41
N LEU A 143 -24.22 0.27 -55.06
CA LEU A 143 -24.03 -0.95 -55.83
C LEU A 143 -25.32 -1.77 -55.92
N LYS A 144 -26.06 -1.92 -54.81
CA LYS A 144 -27.37 -2.58 -54.79
C LYS A 144 -28.37 -1.89 -55.72
N ARG A 145 -28.41 -0.55 -55.74
CA ARG A 145 -29.25 0.21 -56.69
C ARG A 145 -28.84 -0.05 -58.14
N ASN A 146 -27.55 -0.09 -58.44
CA ASN A 146 -27.05 -0.38 -59.79
C ASN A 146 -27.44 -1.79 -60.24
N TYR A 147 -27.30 -2.80 -59.38
CA TYR A 147 -27.74 -4.17 -59.69
C TYR A 147 -29.24 -4.25 -59.95
N LEU A 148 -30.06 -3.59 -59.13
CA LEU A 148 -31.51 -3.55 -59.33
C LEU A 148 -31.86 -2.91 -60.69
N ALA A 149 -31.23 -1.78 -61.04
CA ALA A 149 -31.44 -1.13 -62.32
C ALA A 149 -31.00 -2.01 -63.51
N LEU A 150 -29.91 -2.77 -63.36
CA LEU A 150 -29.43 -3.72 -64.36
C LEU A 150 -30.40 -4.91 -64.52
N THR A 151 -30.94 -5.44 -63.42
CA THR A 151 -31.96 -6.49 -63.46
C THR A 151 -33.21 -6.01 -64.16
N GLU A 152 -33.72 -4.82 -63.82
CA GLU A 152 -34.87 -4.24 -64.51
C GLU A 152 -34.61 -4.03 -66.02
N ALA A 153 -33.39 -3.60 -66.40
CA ALA A 153 -33.03 -3.47 -67.81
C ALA A 153 -32.96 -4.82 -68.52
N HIS A 154 -32.38 -5.84 -67.86
CA HIS A 154 -32.36 -7.20 -68.39
C HIS A 154 -33.77 -7.76 -68.57
N ASP A 155 -34.66 -7.57 -67.60
CA ASP A 155 -36.06 -8.00 -67.69
C ASP A 155 -36.77 -7.31 -68.87
N ARG A 156 -36.51 -6.02 -69.12
CA ARG A 156 -37.04 -5.32 -70.30
C ARG A 156 -36.54 -5.92 -71.61
N GLU A 157 -35.26 -6.27 -71.71
CA GLU A 157 -34.69 -6.93 -72.89
C GLU A 157 -35.25 -8.34 -73.10
N VAL A 158 -35.48 -9.09 -72.02
CA VAL A 158 -36.14 -10.41 -72.09
C VAL A 158 -37.55 -10.26 -72.66
N VAL A 159 -38.33 -9.29 -72.17
CA VAL A 159 -39.67 -9.01 -72.71
C VAL A 159 -39.61 -8.64 -74.19
N GLN A 160 -38.67 -7.79 -74.61
CA GLN A 160 -38.49 -7.44 -76.03
C GLN A 160 -38.09 -8.64 -76.89
N ASN A 161 -37.24 -9.54 -76.38
CA ASN A 161 -36.83 -10.74 -77.10
C ASN A 161 -37.97 -11.77 -77.19
N ASP A 162 -38.80 -11.89 -76.16
CA ASP A 162 -40.01 -12.70 -76.17
C ASP A 162 -41.03 -12.16 -77.19
N GLU A 163 -41.20 -10.84 -77.26
CA GLU A 163 -42.03 -10.16 -78.28
C GLU A 163 -41.51 -10.44 -79.70
N LEU A 164 -40.21 -10.25 -79.94
CA LEU A 164 -39.59 -10.54 -81.24
C LEU A 164 -39.68 -12.04 -81.61
N SER A 165 -39.52 -12.92 -80.64
CA SER A 165 -39.67 -14.37 -80.82
C SER A 165 -41.11 -14.73 -81.19
N ALA A 166 -42.11 -14.07 -80.59
CA ALA A 166 -43.52 -14.22 -80.94
C ALA A 166 -43.81 -13.69 -82.36
N GLU A 167 -43.22 -12.55 -82.74
CA GLU A 167 -43.31 -12.02 -84.12
C GLU A 167 -42.71 -12.97 -85.15
N LEU A 168 -41.51 -13.52 -84.88
CA LEU A 168 -40.85 -14.50 -85.75
C LEU A 168 -41.66 -15.79 -85.89
N LEU A 169 -42.24 -16.28 -84.80
CA LEU A 169 -43.18 -17.41 -84.82
C LEU A 169 -44.42 -17.08 -85.66
N GLY A 170 -44.98 -15.89 -85.52
CA GLY A 170 -46.10 -15.42 -86.34
C GLY A 170 -45.75 -15.37 -87.83
N LEU A 171 -44.56 -14.87 -88.18
CA LEU A 171 -44.06 -14.86 -89.56
C LEU A 171 -43.83 -16.26 -90.11
N ALA A 172 -43.26 -17.17 -89.31
CA ALA A 172 -43.07 -18.57 -89.70
C ALA A 172 -44.43 -19.27 -89.96
N GLN A 173 -45.41 -19.06 -89.07
CA GLN A 173 -46.77 -19.57 -89.25
C GLN A 173 -47.44 -19.00 -90.49
N ALA A 174 -47.27 -17.70 -90.78
CA ALA A 174 -47.77 -17.07 -92.00
C ALA A 174 -47.09 -17.64 -93.26
N ARG A 175 -45.78 -17.87 -93.21
CA ARG A 175 -45.03 -18.53 -94.28
C ARG A 175 -45.54 -19.95 -94.53
N ASP A 176 -45.74 -20.73 -93.49
CA ASP A 176 -46.25 -22.10 -93.59
C ASP A 176 -47.71 -22.14 -94.09
N ALA A 177 -48.53 -21.13 -93.78
CA ALA A 177 -49.86 -20.98 -94.35
C ALA A 177 -49.81 -20.68 -95.86
N LEU A 178 -48.86 -19.84 -96.31
CA LEU A 178 -48.62 -19.59 -97.74
C LEU A 178 -48.10 -20.84 -98.47
N PHE A 179 -47.20 -21.61 -97.84
CA PHE A 179 -46.76 -22.90 -98.37
C PHE A 179 -47.94 -23.87 -98.51
N ARG A 180 -48.82 -23.98 -97.51
CA ARG A 180 -50.04 -24.79 -97.62
C ARG A 180 -50.96 -24.31 -98.75
N GLN A 181 -51.14 -23.01 -98.94
CA GLN A 181 -51.91 -22.48 -100.09
C GLN A 181 -51.27 -22.80 -101.44
N THR A 182 -49.94 -22.74 -101.55
CA THR A 182 -49.23 -23.09 -102.79
C THR A 182 -49.25 -24.59 -103.06
N GLU A 183 -49.14 -25.43 -102.02
CA GLU A 183 -49.34 -26.87 -102.12
C GLU A 183 -50.77 -27.23 -102.51
N GLU A 184 -51.79 -26.58 -101.95
CA GLU A 184 -53.19 -26.76 -102.34
C GLU A 184 -53.44 -26.33 -103.79
N GLN A 185 -52.80 -25.25 -104.27
CA GLN A 185 -52.82 -24.84 -105.67
C GLN A 185 -52.10 -25.87 -106.57
N GLN A 186 -50.95 -26.39 -106.14
CA GLN A 186 -50.23 -27.45 -106.86
C GLN A 186 -51.00 -28.78 -106.87
N GLN A 187 -51.72 -29.11 -105.81
CA GLN A 187 -52.61 -30.27 -105.76
C GLN A 187 -53.83 -30.08 -106.66
N ARG A 188 -54.39 -28.86 -106.76
CA ARG A 188 -55.41 -28.54 -107.77
C ARG A 188 -54.90 -28.66 -109.21
N VAL A 189 -53.63 -28.33 -109.46
CA VAL A 189 -52.97 -28.56 -110.77
C VAL A 189 -52.69 -30.05 -111.00
N ARG A 190 -52.23 -30.80 -109.98
CA ARG A 190 -52.01 -32.26 -110.07
C ARG A 190 -53.31 -33.05 -110.27
N ALA A 191 -54.41 -32.63 -109.64
CA ALA A 191 -55.75 -33.21 -109.84
C ALA A 191 -56.33 -32.94 -111.24
N SER A 192 -55.76 -32.01 -112.02
CA SER A 192 -56.12 -31.79 -113.43
C SER A 192 -55.30 -32.63 -114.43
N THR A 193 -54.32 -33.41 -113.95
CA THR A 193 -53.45 -34.29 -114.75
C THR A 193 -53.48 -35.74 -114.27
N GLU A 194 -54.66 -36.25 -113.91
CA GLU A 194 -54.89 -37.69 -113.73
C GLU A 194 -55.48 -38.28 -115.02
N GLY A 195 -54.62 -38.89 -115.84
CA GLY A 195 -54.99 -39.38 -117.16
C GLY A 195 -54.04 -40.43 -117.72
N GLY A 196 -53.77 -41.49 -116.94
CA GLY A 196 -53.41 -42.80 -117.48
C GLY A 196 -51.95 -43.07 -117.82
N VAL A 197 -51.63 -44.36 -117.68
CA VAL A 197 -50.42 -45.06 -118.16
C VAL A 197 -49.18 -44.82 -117.30
N TYR A 198 -48.86 -45.79 -116.44
CA TYR A 198 -47.58 -46.53 -116.43
C TYR A 198 -47.58 -47.56 -115.29
N GLY A 199 -48.38 -48.62 -115.45
CA GLY A 199 -48.27 -49.87 -114.69
C GLY A 199 -47.11 -50.78 -115.15
N GLN A 200 -46.11 -50.22 -115.84
CA GLN A 200 -44.98 -50.97 -116.41
C GLN A 200 -43.64 -50.70 -115.71
N THR A 201 -43.55 -49.65 -114.88
CA THR A 201 -42.32 -49.32 -114.12
C THR A 201 -42.15 -50.17 -112.87
N ALA A 202 -43.24 -50.71 -112.31
CA ALA A 202 -43.19 -51.56 -111.12
C ALA A 202 -42.62 -52.97 -111.38
N GLN A 203 -42.82 -53.54 -112.58
CA GLN A 203 -42.29 -54.87 -112.93
C GLN A 203 -40.81 -54.87 -113.31
N GLU A 204 -40.27 -53.75 -113.80
CA GLU A 204 -38.82 -53.60 -114.07
C GLU A 204 -38.01 -53.43 -112.78
N LEU A 205 -38.58 -52.82 -111.73
CA LEU A 205 -37.93 -52.67 -110.42
C LEU A 205 -37.77 -54.02 -109.68
N ASP A 206 -38.66 -54.99 -109.90
CA ASP A 206 -38.56 -56.32 -109.31
C ASP A 206 -37.52 -57.22 -110.01
N ARG A 207 -37.25 -56.99 -111.30
CA ARG A 207 -36.14 -57.65 -112.01
C ARG A 207 -34.78 -57.06 -111.62
N VAL A 208 -34.71 -55.75 -111.39
CA VAL A 208 -33.49 -55.08 -110.87
C VAL A 208 -33.21 -55.49 -109.42
N ARG A 209 -34.24 -55.68 -108.59
CA ARG A 209 -34.11 -56.20 -107.21
C ARG A 209 -33.52 -57.63 -107.18
N ALA A 210 -33.89 -58.49 -108.14
CA ALA A 210 -33.34 -59.84 -108.27
C ALA A 210 -31.89 -59.89 -108.81
N LEU A 211 -31.45 -58.87 -109.57
CA LEU A 211 -30.05 -58.74 -110.02
C LEU A 211 -29.15 -58.14 -108.93
N VAL A 212 -29.67 -57.22 -108.10
CA VAL A 212 -28.92 -56.61 -106.98
C VAL A 212 -28.62 -57.62 -105.86
N SER A 213 -29.49 -58.59 -105.62
CA SER A 213 -29.21 -59.71 -104.69
C SER A 213 -28.12 -60.68 -105.18
N ARG A 214 -27.77 -60.68 -106.48
CA ARG A 214 -26.65 -61.47 -107.03
C ARG A 214 -25.32 -60.72 -107.05
N MET A 215 -25.33 -59.40 -106.83
CA MET A 215 -24.15 -58.53 -106.83
C MET A 215 -23.68 -58.11 -105.42
N SER A 216 -24.36 -58.55 -104.35
CA SER A 216 -24.01 -58.21 -102.96
C SER A 216 -22.92 -59.10 -102.33
N HIS A 217 -22.07 -59.73 -103.14
CA HIS A 217 -20.86 -60.42 -102.67
C HIS A 217 -19.61 -59.65 -103.08
N ASN A 218 -19.45 -58.42 -102.57
CA ASN A 218 -18.13 -57.84 -102.42
C ASN A 218 -17.62 -58.21 -101.02
N ARG A 219 -16.61 -59.09 -101.00
CA ARG A 219 -15.82 -59.41 -99.81
C ARG A 219 -15.23 -58.11 -99.26
N ILE A 220 -15.55 -57.78 -98.01
CA ILE A 220 -14.77 -56.82 -97.23
C ILE A 220 -13.40 -57.48 -97.03
N MET A 221 -12.33 -56.78 -97.42
CA MET A 221 -10.96 -57.25 -97.25
C MET A 221 -10.61 -57.24 -95.76
N PRO A 222 -9.87 -58.24 -95.25
CA PRO A 222 -9.49 -58.31 -93.83
C PRO A 222 -8.62 -57.13 -93.33
N GLU A 223 -8.07 -56.28 -94.21
CA GLU A 223 -7.37 -55.05 -93.83
C GLU A 223 -8.29 -53.99 -93.17
N ASP A 224 -9.55 -53.85 -93.59
CA ASP A 224 -10.45 -52.80 -93.07
C ASP A 224 -11.02 -53.14 -91.68
N LEU A 225 -11.11 -54.43 -91.36
CA LEU A 225 -11.41 -54.92 -90.01
C LEU A 225 -10.23 -54.75 -89.05
N ALA A 226 -9.00 -54.88 -89.55
CA ALA A 226 -7.79 -54.65 -88.75
C ALA A 226 -7.61 -53.17 -88.38
N MET A 227 -7.95 -52.24 -89.26
CA MET A 227 -7.94 -50.79 -88.94
C MET A 227 -9.03 -50.42 -87.92
N LEU A 228 -10.22 -51.00 -88.02
CA LEU A 228 -11.28 -50.83 -87.02
C LEU A 228 -10.91 -51.43 -85.66
N ASP A 229 -10.25 -52.59 -85.62
CA ASP A 229 -9.75 -53.17 -84.36
C ASP A 229 -8.55 -52.38 -83.79
N GLN A 230 -7.72 -51.77 -84.63
CA GLN A 230 -6.63 -50.90 -84.19
C GLN A 230 -7.16 -49.56 -83.64
N GLU A 231 -8.20 -48.98 -84.24
CA GLU A 231 -8.91 -47.81 -83.70
C GLU A 231 -9.67 -48.15 -82.42
N ARG A 232 -10.29 -49.33 -82.33
CA ARG A 232 -10.99 -49.80 -81.13
C ARG A 232 -10.02 -50.02 -79.98
N THR A 233 -8.86 -50.63 -80.23
CA THR A 233 -7.81 -50.80 -79.20
C THR A 233 -7.11 -49.48 -78.84
N SER A 234 -7.02 -48.52 -79.76
CA SER A 234 -6.55 -47.15 -79.49
C SER A 234 -7.54 -46.37 -78.61
N MET A 235 -8.83 -46.43 -78.94
CA MET A 235 -9.92 -45.86 -78.14
C MET A 235 -10.03 -46.52 -76.78
N GLU A 236 -9.88 -47.84 -76.69
CA GLU A 236 -9.90 -48.60 -75.44
C GLU A 236 -8.70 -48.25 -74.56
N LYS A 237 -7.49 -48.07 -75.13
CA LYS A 237 -6.33 -47.56 -74.39
C LYS A 237 -6.49 -46.10 -73.94
N SER A 238 -7.16 -45.25 -74.73
CA SER A 238 -7.41 -43.85 -74.37
C SER A 238 -8.50 -43.74 -73.29
N LEU A 239 -9.55 -44.57 -73.36
CA LEU A 239 -10.61 -44.65 -72.36
C LEU A 239 -10.15 -45.30 -71.05
N LEU A 240 -9.33 -46.36 -71.11
CA LEU A 240 -8.71 -46.98 -69.93
C LEU A 240 -7.61 -46.11 -69.33
N GLY A 241 -6.83 -45.39 -70.15
CA GLY A 241 -5.82 -44.43 -69.67
C GLY A 241 -6.42 -43.24 -68.91
N ASN A 242 -7.65 -42.85 -69.24
CA ASN A 242 -8.39 -41.80 -68.52
C ASN A 242 -9.08 -42.33 -67.24
N GLN A 243 -9.16 -43.65 -67.04
CA GLN A 243 -9.80 -44.25 -65.88
C GLN A 243 -9.06 -43.92 -64.58
N ASP A 244 -7.73 -43.89 -64.62
CA ASP A 244 -6.91 -43.54 -63.45
C ASP A 244 -6.98 -42.05 -63.13
N VAL A 245 -7.05 -41.19 -64.16
CA VAL A 245 -7.27 -39.74 -63.97
C VAL A 245 -8.64 -39.46 -63.32
N ILE A 246 -9.68 -40.19 -63.71
CA ILE A 246 -11.02 -40.07 -63.10
C ILE A 246 -11.00 -40.58 -61.65
N LYS A 247 -10.29 -41.69 -61.36
CA LYS A 247 -10.10 -42.18 -59.98
C LYS A 247 -9.38 -41.15 -59.13
N ASP A 248 -8.28 -40.59 -59.61
CA ASP A 248 -7.50 -39.58 -58.89
C ASP A 248 -8.32 -38.32 -58.61
N MET A 249 -9.14 -37.88 -59.57
CA MET A 249 -10.04 -36.73 -59.39
C MET A 249 -11.14 -37.02 -58.35
N LEU A 250 -11.70 -38.24 -58.33
CA LEU A 250 -12.65 -38.68 -57.30
C LEU A 250 -11.98 -38.78 -55.92
N GLU A 251 -10.75 -39.27 -55.85
CA GLU A 251 -9.97 -39.37 -54.62
C GLU A 251 -9.65 -37.99 -54.04
N GLN A 252 -9.26 -37.02 -54.90
CA GLN A 252 -9.05 -35.62 -54.51
C GLN A 252 -10.35 -34.99 -54.02
N MET A 253 -11.46 -35.21 -54.73
CA MET A 253 -12.77 -34.71 -54.31
C MET A 253 -13.17 -35.28 -52.95
N LYS A 254 -12.99 -36.59 -52.75
CA LYS A 254 -13.25 -37.27 -51.47
C LYS A 254 -12.40 -36.69 -50.33
N LYS A 255 -11.09 -36.54 -50.53
CA LYS A 255 -10.19 -35.90 -49.55
C LYS A 255 -10.62 -34.48 -49.22
N SER A 256 -11.01 -33.69 -50.22
CA SER A 256 -11.49 -32.32 -50.00
C SER A 256 -12.79 -32.27 -49.16
N TYR A 257 -13.71 -33.22 -49.36
CA TYR A 257 -14.91 -33.35 -48.55
C TYR A 257 -14.61 -33.84 -47.13
N GLU A 258 -13.70 -34.80 -46.98
CA GLU A 258 -13.24 -35.27 -45.67
C GLU A 258 -12.57 -34.14 -44.87
N GLU A 259 -11.73 -33.33 -45.51
CA GLU A 259 -11.14 -32.14 -44.90
C GLU A 259 -12.20 -31.11 -44.52
N GLN A 260 -13.20 -30.85 -45.38
CA GLN A 260 -14.29 -29.94 -45.06
C GLN A 260 -15.13 -30.46 -43.88
N GLN A 261 -15.43 -31.77 -43.83
CA GLN A 261 -16.11 -32.38 -42.71
C GLN A 261 -15.28 -32.30 -41.43
N HIS A 262 -13.98 -32.54 -41.51
CA HIS A 262 -13.08 -32.44 -40.37
C HIS A 262 -13.02 -31.00 -39.84
N ARG A 263 -12.87 -30.00 -40.73
CA ARG A 263 -12.88 -28.57 -40.37
C ARG A 263 -14.19 -28.14 -39.73
N LEU A 264 -15.32 -28.66 -40.21
CA LEU A 264 -16.64 -28.40 -39.59
C LEU A 264 -16.73 -29.08 -38.21
N GLY A 265 -16.25 -30.31 -38.07
CA GLY A 265 -16.18 -31.03 -36.79
C GLY A 265 -15.34 -30.27 -35.76
N GLU A 266 -14.17 -29.76 -36.15
CA GLU A 266 -13.30 -28.94 -35.28
C GLU A 266 -13.98 -27.64 -34.86
N LYS A 267 -14.67 -26.95 -35.77
CA LYS A 267 -15.44 -25.74 -35.44
C LYS A 267 -16.55 -26.03 -34.43
N VAL A 268 -17.28 -27.15 -34.59
CA VAL A 268 -18.33 -27.55 -33.65
C VAL A 268 -17.74 -27.85 -32.27
N VAL A 269 -16.60 -28.56 -32.20
CA VAL A 269 -15.91 -28.84 -30.94
C VAL A 269 -15.39 -27.56 -30.28
N ALA A 270 -14.82 -26.63 -31.07
CA ALA A 270 -14.35 -25.35 -30.58
C ALA A 270 -15.49 -24.50 -30.02
N MET A 271 -16.60 -24.36 -30.75
CA MET A 271 -17.79 -23.67 -30.27
C MET A 271 -18.39 -24.34 -29.02
N GLY A 272 -18.34 -25.68 -28.92
CA GLY A 272 -18.79 -26.41 -27.73
C GLY A 272 -17.93 -26.12 -26.49
N LYS A 273 -16.61 -26.02 -26.65
CA LYS A 273 -15.67 -25.62 -25.57
C LYS A 273 -15.92 -24.18 -25.14
N GLU A 274 -16.03 -23.26 -26.10
CA GLU A 274 -16.31 -21.86 -25.83
C GLU A 274 -17.66 -21.67 -25.12
N GLN A 275 -18.70 -22.40 -25.55
CA GLN A 275 -20.01 -22.37 -24.87
C GLN A 275 -19.91 -22.86 -23.42
N GLN A 276 -19.11 -23.89 -23.16
CA GLN A 276 -18.91 -24.40 -21.81
C GLN A 276 -18.08 -23.44 -20.93
N GLU A 277 -17.09 -22.76 -21.51
CA GLU A 277 -16.32 -21.70 -20.86
C GLU A 277 -17.20 -20.49 -20.53
N ASN A 278 -18.02 -20.03 -21.48
CA ASN A 278 -18.99 -18.97 -21.25
C ASN A 278 -19.99 -19.36 -20.15
N LYS A 279 -20.48 -20.60 -20.11
CA LYS A 279 -21.33 -21.09 -19.00
C LYS A 279 -20.61 -21.11 -17.66
N ARG A 280 -19.30 -21.41 -17.62
CA ARG A 280 -18.49 -21.34 -16.38
C ARG A 280 -18.32 -19.88 -15.93
N ALA A 281 -17.92 -18.99 -16.84
CA ALA A 281 -17.79 -17.56 -16.55
C ALA A 281 -19.10 -16.93 -16.05
N ILE A 282 -20.26 -17.34 -16.60
CA ILE A 282 -21.58 -16.89 -16.11
C ILE A 282 -21.83 -17.37 -14.68
N ARG A 283 -21.50 -18.62 -14.33
CA ARG A 283 -21.64 -19.11 -12.94
C ARG A 283 -20.69 -18.39 -11.99
N ASP A 284 -19.45 -18.17 -12.41
CA ASP A 284 -18.45 -17.48 -11.60
C ASP A 284 -18.86 -16.02 -11.32
N THR A 285 -19.41 -15.33 -12.33
CA THR A 285 -19.94 -13.97 -12.16
C THR A 285 -21.19 -13.96 -11.28
N GLN A 286 -22.09 -14.94 -11.42
CA GLN A 286 -23.25 -15.08 -10.53
C GLN A 286 -22.83 -15.36 -9.08
N GLN A 287 -21.83 -16.22 -8.85
CA GLN A 287 -21.30 -16.50 -7.52
C GLN A 287 -20.68 -15.23 -6.91
N LYS A 288 -19.85 -14.50 -7.67
CA LYS A 288 -19.26 -13.23 -7.21
C LYS A 288 -20.34 -12.19 -6.87
N LEU A 289 -21.40 -12.10 -7.68
CA LEU A 289 -22.53 -11.22 -7.40
C LEU A 289 -23.28 -11.63 -6.12
N ALA A 290 -23.44 -12.94 -5.87
CA ALA A 290 -24.05 -13.44 -4.64
C ALA A 290 -23.17 -13.15 -3.41
N GLU A 291 -21.86 -13.35 -3.50
CA GLU A 291 -20.88 -13.04 -2.46
C GLU A 291 -20.88 -11.53 -2.14
N GLN A 292 -20.88 -10.66 -3.17
CA GLN A 292 -20.99 -9.22 -3.00
C GLN A 292 -22.32 -8.82 -2.38
N SER A 293 -23.43 -9.44 -2.80
CA SER A 293 -24.76 -9.18 -2.21
C SER A 293 -24.81 -9.58 -0.73
N ALA A 294 -24.22 -10.73 -0.36
CA ALA A 294 -24.14 -11.17 1.03
C ALA A 294 -23.26 -10.25 1.89
N ALA A 295 -22.12 -9.77 1.34
CA ALA A 295 -21.26 -8.79 2.00
C ALA A 295 -21.94 -7.42 2.18
N MET A 296 -22.73 -6.98 1.19
CA MET A 296 -23.54 -5.77 1.29
C MET A 296 -24.62 -5.90 2.36
N LEU A 297 -25.29 -7.05 2.46
CA LEU A 297 -26.29 -7.29 3.50
C LEU A 297 -25.67 -7.36 4.90
N SER A 298 -24.52 -8.01 5.06
CA SER A 298 -23.84 -8.09 6.36
C SER A 298 -23.33 -6.72 6.83
N SER A 299 -22.76 -5.92 5.92
CA SER A 299 -22.37 -4.54 6.22
C SER A 299 -23.58 -3.64 6.53
N GLN A 300 -24.70 -3.81 5.81
CA GLN A 300 -25.95 -3.10 6.13
C GLN A 300 -26.50 -3.48 7.51
N SER A 301 -26.40 -4.76 7.91
CA SER A 301 -26.76 -5.20 9.26
C SER A 301 -25.89 -4.53 10.32
N GLN A 302 -24.57 -4.50 10.10
CA GLN A 302 -23.63 -3.84 11.00
C GLN A 302 -23.90 -2.33 11.12
N LEU A 303 -24.25 -1.67 10.02
CA LEU A 303 -24.65 -0.26 10.05
C LEU A 303 -25.89 -0.04 10.93
N LYS A 304 -26.92 -0.88 10.79
CA LYS A 304 -28.13 -0.81 11.63
C LYS A 304 -27.82 -1.05 13.10
N GLU A 305 -26.98 -2.03 13.42
CA GLU A 305 -26.54 -2.28 14.79
C GLU A 305 -25.83 -1.06 15.39
N VAL A 306 -24.94 -0.42 14.62
CA VAL A 306 -24.24 0.81 15.04
C VAL A 306 -25.21 1.99 15.16
N GLU A 307 -26.21 2.13 14.28
CA GLU A 307 -27.26 3.15 14.37
C GLU A 307 -28.11 2.98 15.64
N GLU A 308 -28.48 1.74 15.99
CA GLU A 308 -29.17 1.42 17.23
C GLU A 308 -28.32 1.71 18.46
N GLU A 309 -27.02 1.36 18.43
CA GLU A 309 -26.07 1.70 19.49
C GLU A 309 -25.93 3.21 19.64
N ASN A 310 -25.83 3.96 18.54
CA ASN A 310 -25.77 5.41 18.55
C ASN A 310 -27.04 6.02 19.16
N SER A 311 -28.21 5.50 18.80
CA SER A 311 -29.49 5.91 19.39
C SER A 311 -29.55 5.62 20.89
N LYS A 312 -29.07 4.45 21.33
CA LYS A 312 -28.98 4.09 22.76
C LYS A 312 -28.04 5.02 23.51
N LEU A 313 -26.85 5.29 22.97
CA LEU A 313 -25.88 6.22 23.56
C LEU A 313 -26.45 7.64 23.63
N GLN A 314 -27.16 8.09 22.60
CA GLN A 314 -27.82 9.39 22.59
C GLN A 314 -28.86 9.51 23.70
N MET A 315 -29.64 8.46 23.95
CA MET A 315 -30.59 8.41 25.07
C MET A 315 -29.88 8.42 26.42
N GLN A 316 -28.82 7.64 26.61
CA GLN A 316 -28.01 7.66 27.84
C GLN A 316 -27.42 9.05 28.13
N VAL A 317 -26.98 9.77 27.11
CA VAL A 317 -26.49 11.15 27.27
C VAL A 317 -27.62 12.10 27.69
N LYS A 318 -28.84 11.93 27.16
CA LYS A 318 -30.01 12.73 27.58
C LYS A 318 -30.36 12.44 29.04
N GLU A 319 -30.44 11.17 29.42
CA GLU A 319 -30.72 10.73 30.80
C GLU A 319 -29.68 11.30 31.78
N LEU A 320 -28.39 11.15 31.48
CA LEU A 320 -27.33 11.72 32.33
C LEU A 320 -27.45 13.25 32.42
N ASN A 321 -27.75 13.95 31.32
CA ASN A 321 -27.94 15.40 31.35
C ASN A 321 -29.15 15.83 32.19
N GLU A 322 -30.25 15.06 32.13
CA GLU A 322 -31.43 15.27 32.98
C GLU A 322 -31.11 15.02 34.46
N GLU A 323 -30.36 13.96 34.76
CA GLU A 323 -29.86 13.68 36.11
C GLU A 323 -28.94 14.81 36.63
N TYR A 324 -28.02 15.32 35.81
CA TYR A 324 -27.18 16.46 36.15
C TYR A 324 -28.01 17.73 36.42
N ARG A 325 -29.02 18.01 35.58
CA ARG A 325 -29.94 19.15 35.78
C ARG A 325 -30.78 18.99 37.03
N ALA A 326 -31.32 17.80 37.30
CA ALA A 326 -32.10 17.50 38.49
C ALA A 326 -31.26 17.61 39.78
N ARG A 327 -30.00 17.18 39.73
CA ARG A 327 -29.04 17.30 40.84
C ARG A 327 -28.66 18.76 41.11
N LEU A 328 -28.37 19.54 40.06
CA LEU A 328 -28.16 20.99 40.18
C LEU A 328 -29.41 21.72 40.72
N GLY A 329 -30.60 21.31 40.26
CA GLY A 329 -31.88 21.84 40.75
C GLY A 329 -32.07 21.60 42.25
N ARG A 330 -31.78 20.39 42.74
CA ARG A 330 -31.79 20.07 44.18
C ARG A 330 -30.80 20.92 44.97
N TYR A 331 -29.58 21.06 44.48
CA TYR A 331 -28.59 21.94 45.14
C TYR A 331 -29.03 23.41 45.20
N LEU A 332 -29.66 23.93 44.14
CA LEU A 332 -30.22 25.28 44.13
C LEU A 332 -31.42 25.41 45.07
N GLN A 333 -32.27 24.39 45.17
CA GLN A 333 -33.39 24.32 46.13
C GLN A 333 -32.87 24.29 47.57
N ASP A 334 -31.90 23.43 47.90
CA ASP A 334 -31.29 23.36 49.22
C ASP A 334 -30.65 24.70 49.63
N LEU A 335 -30.00 25.39 48.68
CA LEU A 335 -29.45 26.73 48.88
C LEU A 335 -30.56 27.79 49.05
N ALA A 336 -31.64 27.72 48.29
CA ALA A 336 -32.76 28.65 48.37
C ALA A 336 -33.53 28.48 49.69
N GLU A 337 -33.88 27.25 50.08
CA GLU A 337 -34.54 26.95 51.36
C GLU A 337 -33.71 27.38 52.57
N TYR A 338 -32.37 27.26 52.47
CA TYR A 338 -31.46 27.79 53.48
C TYR A 338 -31.48 29.32 53.56
N VAL A 339 -31.54 30.02 52.42
CA VAL A 339 -31.58 31.50 52.35
C VAL A 339 -32.95 32.04 52.77
N ASP A 340 -34.04 31.38 52.38
CA ASP A 340 -35.41 31.74 52.75
C ASP A 340 -35.68 31.48 54.24
N GLY A 341 -35.17 30.38 54.81
CA GLY A 341 -35.20 30.12 56.26
C GLY A 341 -34.41 31.15 57.08
N LEU A 342 -33.38 31.77 56.48
CA LEU A 342 -32.64 32.90 57.04
C LEU A 342 -33.44 34.21 57.04
N ALA A 343 -34.40 34.36 56.12
CA ALA A 343 -35.28 35.53 56.00
C ALA A 343 -36.49 35.45 56.95
N GLU A 344 -37.02 34.25 57.23
CA GLU A 344 -38.12 34.04 58.18
C GLU A 344 -37.65 33.94 59.65
N GLY A 345 -36.37 33.59 59.88
CA GLY A 345 -35.73 33.51 61.19
C GLY A 345 -35.33 34.88 61.75
N ARG A 346 -36.13 35.42 62.67
CA ARG A 346 -35.85 36.66 63.43
C ARG A 346 -34.52 36.55 64.20
N GLY A 347 -33.43 37.02 63.60
CA GLY A 347 -32.19 37.50 64.23
C GLY A 347 -31.54 36.64 65.30
N VAL A 348 -30.74 35.64 64.93
CA VAL A 348 -29.72 35.06 65.82
C VAL A 348 -28.40 34.92 65.05
N LYS A 349 -27.48 35.88 65.27
CA LYS A 349 -26.10 35.82 64.77
C LYS A 349 -25.33 34.74 65.53
N GLY A 350 -24.89 33.68 64.86
CA GLY A 350 -23.95 32.72 65.45
C GLY A 350 -23.24 31.77 64.45
N PRO A 351 -22.14 31.11 64.87
CA PRO A 351 -21.33 30.18 64.05
C PRO A 351 -22.02 28.94 63.43
N PRO A 352 -23.09 28.33 64.00
CA PRO A 352 -23.61 27.05 63.50
C PRO A 352 -24.31 27.16 62.13
N GLU A 353 -24.68 28.37 61.71
CA GLU A 353 -25.37 28.61 60.45
C GLU A 353 -24.42 28.52 59.24
N ARG A 354 -23.18 29.02 59.37
CA ARG A 354 -22.12 28.87 58.36
C ARG A 354 -21.67 27.41 58.17
N VAL A 355 -21.80 26.59 59.22
CA VAL A 355 -21.45 25.17 59.19
C VAL A 355 -22.45 24.38 58.33
N LYS A 356 -23.74 24.76 58.35
CA LYS A 356 -24.78 24.12 57.51
C LYS A 356 -24.59 24.44 56.02
N MET A 357 -24.35 25.70 55.66
CA MET A 357 -24.01 26.10 54.28
C MET A 357 -22.75 25.38 53.77
N ARG A 358 -21.72 25.32 54.62
CA ARG A 358 -20.50 24.56 54.33
C ARG A 358 -20.80 23.07 54.09
N GLY A 359 -21.67 22.46 54.89
CA GLY A 359 -22.11 21.07 54.71
C GLY A 359 -22.80 20.80 53.37
N PHE A 360 -23.68 21.68 52.89
CA PHE A 360 -24.32 21.52 51.58
C PHE A 360 -23.32 21.63 50.42
N VAL A 361 -22.42 22.62 50.49
CA VAL A 361 -21.35 22.79 49.49
C VAL A 361 -20.37 21.61 49.52
N ASP A 362 -20.01 21.11 50.70
CA ASP A 362 -19.13 19.96 50.84
C ASP A 362 -19.79 18.67 50.31
N SER A 363 -21.10 18.47 50.54
CA SER A 363 -21.89 17.38 49.95
C SER A 363 -21.94 17.48 48.42
N MET A 364 -22.19 18.67 47.87
CA MET A 364 -22.16 18.91 46.42
C MET A 364 -20.80 18.57 45.81
N LEU A 365 -19.71 19.06 46.40
CA LEU A 365 -18.36 18.79 45.94
C LEU A 365 -18.01 17.29 46.05
N GLN A 366 -18.49 16.61 47.09
CA GLN A 366 -18.28 15.18 47.28
C GLN A 366 -19.03 14.34 46.25
N GLU A 367 -20.26 14.72 45.90
CA GLU A 367 -21.04 14.06 44.84
C GLU A 367 -20.47 14.31 43.45
N VAL A 368 -19.97 15.51 43.15
CA VAL A 368 -19.25 15.78 41.89
C VAL A 368 -17.97 14.94 41.82
N ARG A 369 -17.21 14.86 42.91
CA ARG A 369 -16.01 14.01 42.97
C ARG A 369 -16.34 12.52 42.77
N SER A 370 -17.43 12.02 43.35
CA SER A 370 -17.83 10.62 43.19
C SER A 370 -18.35 10.31 41.77
N SER A 371 -19.07 11.24 41.12
CA SER A 371 -19.49 11.06 39.73
C SER A 371 -18.31 11.03 38.75
N TYR A 372 -17.32 11.91 38.94
CA TYR A 372 -16.09 11.87 38.14
C TYR A 372 -15.31 10.57 38.37
N ARG A 373 -15.18 10.10 39.62
CA ARG A 373 -14.54 8.80 39.92
C ARG A 373 -15.27 7.62 39.27
N ALA A 374 -16.60 7.59 39.31
CA ALA A 374 -17.37 6.54 38.66
C ALA A 374 -17.19 6.56 37.14
N ARG A 375 -17.15 7.76 36.53
CA ARG A 375 -16.88 7.92 35.09
C ARG A 375 -15.46 7.49 34.72
N GLU A 376 -14.47 7.87 35.51
CA GLU A 376 -13.08 7.43 35.35
C GLU A 376 -12.97 5.90 35.45
N GLU A 377 -13.67 5.27 36.39
CA GLU A 377 -13.69 3.81 36.55
C GLU A 377 -14.36 3.12 35.35
N GLN A 378 -15.47 3.66 34.85
CA GLN A 378 -16.11 3.18 33.62
C GLN A 378 -15.16 3.24 32.43
N LEU A 379 -14.51 4.41 32.21
CA LEU A 379 -13.54 4.58 31.12
C LEU A 379 -12.33 3.65 31.28
N ALA A 380 -11.83 3.48 32.50
CA ALA A 380 -10.75 2.54 32.78
C ALA A 380 -11.17 1.09 32.50
N SER A 381 -12.40 0.70 32.84
CA SER A 381 -12.92 -0.64 32.57
C SER A 381 -13.11 -0.90 31.08
N ALA A 382 -13.61 0.09 30.32
CA ALA A 382 -13.73 0.05 28.86
C ALA A 382 -12.36 -0.02 28.19
N ALA A 383 -11.38 0.79 28.61
CA ALA A 383 -10.01 0.72 28.10
C ALA A 383 -9.38 -0.67 28.36
N ARG A 384 -9.61 -1.25 29.55
CA ARG A 384 -9.17 -2.63 29.86
C ARG A 384 -9.89 -3.68 28.98
N SER A 385 -11.18 -3.52 28.71
CA SER A 385 -11.92 -4.47 27.88
C SER A 385 -11.49 -4.40 26.40
N TYR A 386 -11.26 -3.20 25.86
CA TYR A 386 -10.69 -2.99 24.53
C TYR A 386 -9.28 -3.56 24.42
N LYS A 387 -8.41 -3.32 25.41
CA LYS A 387 -7.08 -3.94 25.46
C LYS A 387 -7.16 -5.48 25.43
N LYS A 388 -8.08 -6.09 26.19
CA LYS A 388 -8.30 -7.54 26.16
C LYS A 388 -8.84 -8.04 24.81
N ARG A 389 -9.74 -7.29 24.16
CA ARG A 389 -10.27 -7.63 22.83
C ARG A 389 -9.17 -7.54 21.77
N LEU A 390 -8.36 -6.48 21.81
CA LEU A 390 -7.19 -6.32 20.93
C LEU A 390 -6.21 -7.47 21.11
N GLN A 391 -5.84 -7.81 22.34
CA GLN A 391 -4.97 -8.96 22.63
C GLN A 391 -5.52 -10.29 22.08
N ARG A 392 -6.85 -10.52 22.15
CA ARG A 392 -7.48 -11.71 21.57
C ARG A 392 -7.40 -11.70 20.05
N LEU A 393 -7.64 -10.56 19.41
CA LEU A 393 -7.54 -10.39 17.97
C LEU A 393 -6.09 -10.61 17.49
N THR A 394 -5.10 -10.03 18.18
CA THR A 394 -3.68 -10.22 17.87
C THR A 394 -3.28 -11.69 17.97
N LYS A 395 -3.73 -12.42 19.01
CA LYS A 395 -3.48 -13.86 19.15
C LYS A 395 -4.12 -14.68 18.03
N SER A 396 -5.36 -14.36 17.67
CA SER A 396 -6.06 -15.02 16.57
C SER A 396 -5.34 -14.78 15.24
N HIS A 397 -4.92 -13.54 14.98
CA HIS A 397 -4.14 -13.20 13.79
C HIS A 397 -2.78 -13.90 13.77
N GLN A 398 -2.06 -13.96 14.88
CA GLN A 398 -0.82 -14.73 14.98
C GLN A 398 -1.05 -16.21 14.67
N SER A 399 -2.12 -16.81 15.18
CA SER A 399 -2.46 -18.21 14.89
C SER A 399 -2.81 -18.44 13.42
N LEU A 400 -3.53 -17.51 12.80
CA LEU A 400 -3.87 -17.56 11.38
C LEU A 400 -2.64 -17.39 10.50
N LEU A 401 -1.76 -16.46 10.86
CA LEU A 401 -0.48 -16.28 10.19
C LEU A 401 0.33 -17.59 10.23
N ILE A 402 0.42 -18.24 11.39
CA ILE A 402 1.11 -19.53 11.55
C ILE A 402 0.52 -20.59 10.60
N ALA A 403 -0.81 -20.73 10.58
CA ALA A 403 -1.49 -21.67 9.68
C ALA A 403 -1.21 -21.35 8.20
N TYR A 404 -1.24 -20.07 7.83
CA TYR A 404 -0.91 -19.61 6.48
C TYR A 404 0.53 -19.95 6.09
N ARG A 405 1.51 -19.81 7.00
CA ARG A 405 2.92 -20.20 6.73
C ARG A 405 3.03 -21.66 6.37
N VAL A 406 2.43 -22.50 7.21
CA VAL A 406 2.49 -23.96 7.05
C VAL A 406 1.85 -24.36 5.72
N GLN A 407 0.71 -23.79 5.39
CA GLN A 407 0.05 -24.05 4.11
C GLN A 407 0.88 -23.57 2.92
N ARG A 408 1.47 -22.38 3.00
CA ARG A 408 2.32 -21.82 1.94
C ARG A 408 3.59 -22.65 1.72
N GLU A 409 4.23 -23.10 2.80
CA GLU A 409 5.40 -23.98 2.74
C GLU A 409 5.04 -25.35 2.15
N GLN A 410 3.86 -25.91 2.47
CA GLN A 410 3.36 -27.13 1.84
C GLN A 410 3.17 -26.96 0.33
N VAL A 411 2.57 -25.87 -0.13
CA VAL A 411 2.39 -25.59 -1.57
C VAL A 411 3.74 -25.41 -2.26
N LEU A 412 4.68 -24.68 -1.64
CA LEU A 412 6.04 -24.51 -2.17
C LEU A 412 6.81 -25.83 -2.26
N SER A 413 6.59 -26.75 -1.32
CA SER A 413 7.21 -28.09 -1.34
C SER A 413 6.60 -29.03 -2.39
N GLN A 414 5.42 -28.70 -2.93
CA GLN A 414 4.70 -29.49 -3.94
C GLN A 414 4.56 -28.70 -5.26
N PRO A 415 5.64 -28.56 -6.06
CA PRO A 415 5.64 -27.77 -7.29
C PRO A 415 4.73 -28.33 -8.40
N GLU A 416 4.29 -29.59 -8.30
CA GLU A 416 3.40 -30.22 -9.28
C GLU A 416 1.93 -29.79 -9.16
N SER A 417 1.54 -29.16 -8.04
CA SER A 417 0.14 -28.80 -7.77
C SER A 417 -0.36 -27.61 -8.61
N GLY A 418 0.54 -26.84 -9.24
CA GLY A 418 0.18 -25.65 -10.03
C GLY A 418 -0.51 -24.53 -9.24
N LEU A 419 -0.59 -24.67 -7.90
CA LEU A 419 -1.23 -23.72 -7.02
C LEU A 419 -0.29 -22.56 -6.72
N ASP A 420 -0.81 -21.33 -6.79
CA ASP A 420 -0.05 -20.15 -6.38
C ASP A 420 0.06 -20.12 -4.84
N PRO A 421 1.28 -20.16 -4.27
CA PRO A 421 1.50 -20.03 -2.83
C PRO A 421 1.06 -18.68 -2.24
N GLY A 422 0.79 -17.67 -3.07
CA GLY A 422 0.30 -16.37 -2.63
C GLY A 422 1.35 -15.46 -1.97
N PRO A 423 0.94 -14.26 -1.51
CA PRO A 423 1.84 -13.21 -1.05
C PRO A 423 2.57 -13.60 0.26
N PRO A 424 3.84 -13.18 0.43
CA PRO A 424 4.59 -13.42 1.66
C PRO A 424 3.88 -12.88 2.92
N GLU A 425 4.11 -13.52 4.05
CA GLU A 425 3.49 -13.16 5.34
C GLU A 425 3.83 -11.74 5.82
N ALA A 426 4.93 -11.17 5.32
CA ALA A 426 5.33 -9.79 5.60
C ALA A 426 4.27 -8.76 5.17
N HIS A 427 3.40 -9.12 4.22
CA HIS A 427 2.29 -8.29 3.75
C HIS A 427 1.11 -8.24 4.74
N PHE A 428 1.06 -9.15 5.71
CA PHE A 428 -0.01 -9.24 6.70
C PHE A 428 0.51 -8.76 8.06
N SER A 429 0.51 -7.45 8.29
CA SER A 429 0.85 -6.84 9.58
C SER A 429 -0.30 -5.97 10.08
N LEU A 430 -0.90 -6.35 11.22
CA LEU A 430 -2.06 -5.66 11.79
C LEU A 430 -1.73 -4.45 12.69
N GLU A 431 -0.52 -4.37 13.24
CA GLU A 431 -0.15 -3.32 14.21
C GLU A 431 0.83 -2.30 13.61
N PRO A 432 0.74 -1.01 13.96
CA PRO A 432 1.84 -0.06 13.81
C PRO A 432 3.05 -0.56 14.60
N SER A 433 4.24 -0.55 14.00
CA SER A 433 5.49 -1.11 14.57
C SER A 433 5.90 -0.51 15.93
N GLU A 434 5.28 0.59 16.34
CA GLU A 434 5.56 1.37 17.55
C GLU A 434 5.03 0.72 18.83
N LEU A 435 3.95 -0.07 18.76
CA LEU A 435 3.33 -0.72 19.94
C LEU A 435 3.81 -2.17 20.18
N ARG A 436 4.60 -2.72 19.25
CA ARG A 436 5.14 -4.08 19.36
C ARG A 436 6.37 -4.15 20.27
N GLY A 437 6.57 -5.31 20.89
CA GLY A 437 7.83 -5.63 21.57
C GLY A 437 9.00 -5.72 20.58
N GLU A 438 10.22 -5.48 21.04
CA GLU A 438 11.44 -5.52 20.20
C GLU A 438 11.57 -6.83 19.42
N THR A 439 11.26 -7.95 20.07
CA THR A 439 11.28 -9.29 19.46
C THR A 439 10.28 -9.44 18.30
N GLU A 440 9.10 -8.82 18.39
CA GLU A 440 8.10 -8.88 17.32
C GLU A 440 8.46 -7.98 16.13
N ARG A 441 9.19 -6.87 16.39
CA ARG A 441 9.73 -6.00 15.34
C ARG A 441 10.87 -6.68 14.59
N GLU A 442 11.81 -7.31 15.29
CA GLU A 442 12.87 -8.11 14.69
C GLU A 442 12.31 -9.25 13.84
N LEU A 443 11.30 -9.95 14.36
CA LEU A 443 10.64 -11.03 13.64
C LEU A 443 9.87 -10.51 12.41
N GLN A 444 9.40 -9.26 12.41
CA GLN A 444 8.83 -8.61 11.23
C GLN A 444 9.90 -8.26 10.18
N LEU A 445 11.06 -7.73 10.59
CA LEU A 445 12.18 -7.46 9.70
C LEU A 445 12.69 -8.75 9.05
N LEU A 446 12.86 -9.81 9.83
CA LEU A 446 13.25 -11.14 9.32
C LEU A 446 12.24 -11.70 8.31
N ARG A 447 10.93 -11.42 8.46
CA ARG A 447 9.91 -11.81 7.47
C ARG A 447 10.06 -11.03 6.17
N GLN A 448 10.39 -9.74 6.25
CA GLN A 448 10.61 -8.90 5.07
C GLN A 448 11.88 -9.34 4.33
N ASP A 449 12.96 -9.63 5.06
CA ASP A 449 14.19 -10.17 4.48
C ASP A 449 13.97 -11.55 3.84
N LYS A 450 13.25 -12.46 4.51
CA LYS A 450 12.85 -13.75 3.91
C LYS A 450 12.08 -13.54 2.61
N ALA A 451 11.10 -12.64 2.60
CA ALA A 451 10.31 -12.33 1.41
C ALA A 451 11.16 -11.77 0.25
N ARG A 452 12.12 -10.88 0.57
CA ARG A 452 13.07 -10.32 -0.41
C ARG A 452 13.96 -11.40 -1.01
N LEU A 453 14.53 -12.27 -0.17
CA LEU A 453 15.38 -13.37 -0.61
C LEU A 453 14.60 -14.42 -1.44
N GLU A 454 13.37 -14.73 -1.05
CA GLU A 454 12.47 -15.60 -1.84
C GLU A 454 12.18 -15.00 -3.23
N GLY A 455 11.97 -13.68 -3.32
CA GLY A 455 11.80 -12.97 -4.59
C GLY A 455 13.03 -13.10 -5.49
N GLN A 456 14.22 -12.81 -4.93
CA GLN A 456 15.49 -12.94 -5.64
C GLN A 456 15.76 -14.38 -6.10
N LEU A 457 15.43 -15.39 -5.27
CA LEU A 457 15.56 -16.80 -5.64
C LEU A 457 14.64 -17.17 -6.80
N ARG A 458 13.38 -16.73 -6.79
CA ARG A 458 12.43 -16.96 -7.90
C ARG A 458 12.92 -16.30 -9.18
N GLU A 459 13.45 -15.09 -9.10
CA GLU A 459 14.02 -14.37 -10.25
C GLU A 459 15.27 -15.07 -10.80
N ALA A 460 16.15 -15.57 -9.93
CA ALA A 460 17.33 -16.34 -10.31
C ALA A 460 17.00 -17.75 -10.86
N GLN A 461 15.85 -18.33 -10.49
CA GLN A 461 15.39 -19.62 -11.02
C GLN A 461 14.78 -19.51 -12.43
N LYS A 462 14.24 -18.35 -12.83
CA LYS A 462 13.72 -18.11 -14.19
C LYS A 462 14.76 -18.33 -15.30
N PRO A 463 16.03 -17.86 -15.21
CA PRO A 463 17.05 -18.16 -16.21
C PRO A 463 17.55 -19.61 -16.17
N VAL A 464 17.55 -20.27 -15.01
CA VAL A 464 18.00 -21.68 -14.87
C VAL A 464 16.98 -22.65 -15.50
N ALA A 465 15.69 -22.36 -15.46
CA ALA A 465 14.65 -23.14 -16.16
C ALA A 465 14.79 -23.09 -17.70
N VAL A 466 15.41 -22.03 -18.25
CA VAL A 466 15.69 -21.91 -19.70
C VAL A 466 16.97 -22.67 -20.07
N ILE A 467 17.94 -22.79 -19.15
CA ILE A 467 19.22 -23.46 -19.38
C ILE A 467 19.14 -24.98 -19.12
N THR A 468 18.21 -25.44 -18.28
CA THR A 468 18.08 -26.85 -17.89
C THR A 468 17.08 -27.61 -18.77
N ARG A 469 17.27 -27.59 -20.09
CA ARG A 469 16.79 -28.70 -20.94
C ARG A 469 17.86 -29.80 -20.92
N PRO A 470 17.50 -31.09 -20.94
CA PRO A 470 18.48 -32.16 -20.88
C PRO A 470 19.39 -32.07 -22.10
N ILE A 471 20.70 -32.04 -21.85
CA ILE A 471 21.74 -32.12 -22.88
C ILE A 471 21.54 -33.45 -23.62
N GLN A 472 20.86 -33.39 -24.76
CA GLN A 472 21.01 -34.40 -25.79
C GLN A 472 22.20 -33.98 -26.65
N THR A 473 23.22 -34.83 -26.61
CA THR A 473 24.39 -34.83 -27.50
C THR A 473 23.97 -34.64 -28.95
N VAL A 474 24.26 -33.47 -29.51
CA VAL A 474 24.24 -33.26 -30.96
C VAL A 474 25.62 -32.74 -31.36
N ASN A 475 26.18 -33.43 -32.35
CA ASN A 475 27.53 -33.31 -32.89
C ASN A 475 27.93 -31.86 -33.19
N PHE A 476 29.14 -31.49 -32.74
CA PHE A 476 29.84 -30.30 -33.16
C PHE A 476 30.43 -30.51 -34.55
N GLN A 477 29.83 -29.86 -35.54
CA GLN A 477 30.55 -29.37 -36.71
C GLN A 477 29.82 -28.12 -37.22
N ASP A 478 30.64 -27.13 -37.55
CA ASP A 478 30.38 -25.89 -38.29
C ASP A 478 30.10 -24.56 -37.57
N SER A 479 30.83 -23.58 -38.11
CA SER A 479 30.69 -22.12 -38.08
C SER A 479 31.46 -21.36 -36.98
N GLY A 480 32.67 -20.94 -37.35
CA GLY A 480 33.54 -19.99 -36.63
C GLY A 480 33.00 -18.55 -36.54
N LYS A 481 31.70 -18.37 -36.31
CA LYS A 481 31.07 -17.07 -36.02
C LYS A 481 30.41 -17.01 -34.64
N SER A 482 30.28 -18.14 -33.93
CA SER A 482 29.73 -18.20 -32.56
C SER A 482 30.75 -17.82 -31.48
N GLY A 483 32.06 -17.91 -31.77
CA GLY A 483 33.13 -17.58 -30.83
C GLY A 483 33.22 -16.09 -30.48
N GLN A 484 33.03 -15.20 -31.47
CA GLN A 484 33.13 -13.74 -31.26
C GLN A 484 32.02 -13.20 -30.36
N LEU A 485 30.78 -13.68 -30.53
CA LEU A 485 29.65 -13.27 -29.67
C LEU A 485 29.80 -13.78 -28.24
N TYR A 486 30.37 -14.97 -28.05
CA TYR A 486 30.68 -15.49 -26.71
C TYR A 486 31.79 -14.69 -26.05
N GLU A 487 32.81 -14.29 -26.81
CA GLU A 487 33.94 -13.52 -26.29
C GLU A 487 33.54 -12.09 -25.93
N GLU A 488 32.70 -11.45 -26.75
CA GLU A 488 32.06 -10.16 -26.47
C GLU A 488 31.18 -10.23 -25.22
N ALA A 489 30.33 -11.26 -25.09
CA ALA A 489 29.53 -11.49 -23.89
C ALA A 489 30.41 -11.71 -22.63
N TRP A 490 31.54 -12.40 -22.78
CA TRP A 490 32.51 -12.57 -21.70
C TRP A 490 33.30 -11.30 -21.38
N THR A 491 33.55 -10.42 -22.35
CA THR A 491 34.12 -9.09 -22.08
C THR A 491 33.12 -8.19 -21.37
N ASP A 492 31.83 -8.27 -21.70
CA ASP A 492 30.77 -7.51 -21.03
C ASP A 492 30.58 -7.96 -19.59
N ILE A 493 30.60 -9.27 -19.32
CA ILE A 493 30.55 -9.81 -17.95
C ILE A 493 31.77 -9.35 -17.15
N ARG A 494 32.97 -9.39 -17.73
CA ARG A 494 34.20 -8.91 -17.05
C ARG A 494 34.13 -7.41 -16.77
N LYS A 495 33.62 -6.63 -17.71
CA LYS A 495 33.42 -5.18 -17.54
C LYS A 495 32.40 -4.89 -16.44
N GLN A 496 31.26 -5.59 -16.41
CA GLN A 496 30.25 -5.45 -15.36
C GLN A 496 30.80 -5.84 -13.99
N LEU A 497 31.56 -6.93 -13.88
CA LEU A 497 32.22 -7.32 -12.63
C LEU A 497 33.23 -6.27 -12.18
N GLN A 498 33.97 -5.66 -13.10
CA GLN A 498 34.93 -4.61 -12.80
C GLN A 498 34.24 -3.31 -12.39
N GLU A 499 33.13 -2.94 -13.02
CA GLU A 499 32.29 -1.79 -12.63
C GLU A 499 31.66 -1.98 -11.26
N ILE A 500 31.13 -3.17 -10.96
CA ILE A 500 30.59 -3.50 -9.63
C ILE A 500 31.71 -3.42 -8.58
N THR A 501 32.87 -4.00 -8.86
CA THR A 501 34.02 -3.99 -7.92
C THR A 501 34.52 -2.57 -7.67
N ASN A 502 34.61 -1.75 -8.72
CA ASN A 502 35.04 -0.35 -8.59
C ASN A 502 33.99 0.50 -7.87
N SER A 503 32.70 0.31 -8.16
CA SER A 503 31.61 1.05 -7.51
C SER A 503 31.48 0.70 -6.03
N THR A 504 31.65 -0.56 -5.64
CA THR A 504 31.63 -0.96 -4.23
C THR A 504 32.87 -0.43 -3.51
N GLN A 505 34.04 -0.52 -4.13
CA GLN A 505 35.28 0.04 -3.59
C GLN A 505 35.18 1.57 -3.37
N GLU A 506 34.67 2.32 -4.35
CA GLU A 506 34.47 3.76 -4.23
C GLU A 506 33.46 4.11 -3.12
N GLY A 507 32.40 3.31 -2.96
CA GLY A 507 31.46 3.43 -1.85
C GLY A 507 32.14 3.28 -0.49
N HIS A 508 32.95 2.23 -0.32
CA HIS A 508 33.72 2.01 0.90
C HIS A 508 34.76 3.10 1.16
N GLU A 509 35.41 3.63 0.11
CA GLU A 509 36.36 4.73 0.25
C GLU A 509 35.69 6.04 0.66
N LYS A 510 34.49 6.32 0.14
CA LYS A 510 33.66 7.45 0.57
C LYS A 510 33.22 7.32 2.02
N GLU A 511 32.73 6.15 2.43
CA GLU A 511 32.36 5.88 3.82
C GLU A 511 33.57 6.00 4.75
N ARG A 512 34.72 5.44 4.35
CA ARG A 512 35.97 5.55 5.11
C ARG A 512 36.41 7.01 5.25
N ALA A 513 36.35 7.80 4.18
CA ALA A 513 36.66 9.23 4.24
C ALA A 513 35.70 10.00 5.16
N GLN A 514 34.39 9.74 5.06
CA GLN A 514 33.39 10.35 5.92
C GLN A 514 33.62 9.99 7.40
N LEU A 515 33.88 8.72 7.70
CA LEU A 515 34.18 8.27 9.06
C LEU A 515 35.45 8.91 9.61
N ILE A 516 36.50 9.05 8.80
CA ILE A 516 37.73 9.76 9.19
C ILE A 516 37.42 11.22 9.50
N THR A 517 36.70 11.93 8.63
CA THR A 517 36.34 13.35 8.89
C THR A 517 35.48 13.53 10.14
N ARG A 518 34.55 12.60 10.40
CA ARG A 518 33.73 12.63 11.61
C ARG A 518 34.55 12.32 12.85
N ALA A 519 35.50 11.40 12.76
CA ALA A 519 36.42 11.08 13.85
C ALA A 519 37.33 12.28 14.17
N THR A 520 37.90 12.96 13.16
CA THR A 520 38.75 14.14 13.39
C THR A 520 37.97 15.28 14.03
N VAL A 521 36.74 15.55 13.60
CA VAL A 521 35.88 16.57 14.23
C VAL A 521 35.56 16.22 15.68
N ALA A 522 35.28 14.94 15.97
CA ALA A 522 35.04 14.49 17.33
C ALA A 522 36.32 14.61 18.21
N GLU A 523 37.50 14.32 17.66
CA GLU A 523 38.78 14.53 18.35
C GLU A 523 39.02 16.02 18.65
N GLU A 524 38.75 16.91 17.70
CA GLU A 524 38.83 18.37 17.91
C GLU A 524 37.87 18.85 19.00
N GLN A 525 36.61 18.40 18.99
CA GLN A 525 35.63 18.72 20.04
C GLN A 525 36.07 18.24 21.43
N LEU A 526 36.69 17.06 21.51
CA LEU A 526 37.24 16.55 22.76
C LEU A 526 38.41 17.42 23.25
N LEU A 527 39.29 17.88 22.35
CA LEU A 527 40.37 18.80 22.70
C LEU A 527 39.81 20.15 23.21
N GLU A 528 38.79 20.71 22.56
CA GLU A 528 38.12 21.93 23.01
C GLU A 528 37.50 21.79 24.40
N LEU A 529 36.80 20.67 24.65
CA LEU A 529 36.22 20.38 25.96
C LEU A 529 37.31 20.18 27.02
N GLN A 530 38.42 19.52 26.67
CA GLN A 530 39.55 19.34 27.58
C GLN A 530 40.19 20.69 27.92
N GLU A 531 40.43 21.56 26.93
CA GLU A 531 40.91 22.92 27.17
C GLU A 531 39.95 23.75 28.02
N TYR A 532 38.64 23.62 27.79
CA TYR A 532 37.62 24.28 28.60
C TYR A 532 37.72 23.80 30.06
N VAL A 533 37.78 22.49 30.30
CA VAL A 533 37.94 21.94 31.64
C VAL A 533 39.24 22.45 32.27
N ASP A 534 40.37 22.42 31.57
CA ASP A 534 41.66 22.87 32.12
C ASP A 534 41.65 24.36 32.48
N LYS A 535 41.11 25.21 31.60
CA LYS A 535 40.97 26.67 31.83
C LYS A 535 40.05 26.95 33.01
N HIS A 536 38.88 26.31 33.06
CA HIS A 536 37.89 26.58 34.09
C HIS A 536 38.24 25.95 35.44
N LEU A 537 38.83 24.76 35.46
CA LEU A 537 39.28 24.10 36.68
C LEU A 537 40.43 24.85 37.35
N GLY A 538 41.35 25.42 36.56
CA GLY A 538 42.38 26.34 37.07
C GLY A 538 41.77 27.61 37.69
N ARG A 539 40.82 28.26 37.01
CA ARG A 539 40.10 29.44 37.51
C ARG A 539 39.31 29.13 38.79
N TYR A 540 38.58 28.02 38.83
CA TYR A 540 37.84 27.62 40.03
C TYR A 540 38.78 27.34 41.21
N LYS A 541 39.92 26.68 40.99
CA LYS A 541 40.93 26.48 42.04
C LYS A 541 41.47 27.81 42.57
N GLN A 542 41.77 28.77 41.69
CA GLN A 542 42.22 30.10 42.10
C GLN A 542 41.15 30.87 42.86
N GLU A 543 39.89 30.82 42.42
CA GLU A 543 38.77 31.50 43.09
C GLU A 543 38.45 30.84 44.44
N ILE A 544 38.48 29.50 44.53
CA ILE A 544 38.36 28.79 45.81
C ILE A 544 39.48 29.23 46.77
N THR A 545 40.71 29.38 46.28
CA THR A 545 41.83 29.84 47.11
C THR A 545 41.66 31.30 47.54
N ARG A 546 41.16 32.17 46.66
CA ARG A 546 40.85 33.57 46.94
C ARG A 546 39.72 33.72 47.96
N LEU A 547 38.65 32.95 47.81
CA LEU A 547 37.51 32.93 48.73
C LEU A 547 37.94 32.40 50.11
N ARG A 548 38.78 31.37 50.16
CA ARG A 548 39.38 30.88 51.42
C ARG A 548 40.25 31.92 52.11
N ARG A 549 40.99 32.74 51.36
CA ARG A 549 41.74 33.91 51.88
C ARG A 549 40.82 34.97 52.49
N LEU A 550 39.74 35.33 51.79
CA LEU A 550 38.77 36.32 52.27
C LEU A 550 38.03 35.85 53.53
N LEU A 551 37.84 34.55 53.69
CA LEU A 551 37.21 33.93 54.86
C LEU A 551 38.18 33.65 56.02
N GLY A 552 39.47 33.99 55.90
CA GLY A 552 40.46 33.81 56.98
C GLY A 552 40.84 32.35 57.29
N LEU A 553 40.61 31.42 56.35
CA LEU A 553 40.80 29.96 56.54
C LEU A 553 42.20 29.45 56.13
N GLU A 554 43.22 30.32 56.01
CA GLU A 554 44.56 29.91 55.53
C GLU A 554 45.42 29.15 56.56
N THR A 555 45.00 29.03 57.83
CA THR A 555 45.74 28.24 58.83
C THR A 555 45.07 26.90 59.09
N GLY A 556 45.57 25.86 58.41
CA GLY A 556 45.31 24.47 58.76
C GLY A 556 44.72 23.68 57.59
N LEU A 557 45.61 23.12 56.78
CA LEU A 557 45.51 21.81 56.08
C LEU A 557 46.64 21.70 55.03
N ALA A 558 47.86 22.14 55.39
CA ALA A 558 49.03 21.44 54.89
C ALA A 558 49.09 20.13 55.67
N HIS A 559 49.22 18.99 54.99
CA HIS A 559 49.15 17.62 55.54
C HIS A 559 47.74 17.06 55.69
N ARG A 560 47.17 16.55 54.59
CA ARG A 560 46.59 15.19 54.47
C ARG A 560 45.60 15.12 53.30
N ALA A 561 46.15 14.90 52.11
CA ALA A 561 45.53 14.15 51.03
C ALA A 561 46.64 13.88 50.01
N GLU A 562 47.32 12.74 50.17
CA GLU A 562 48.05 12.14 49.06
C GLU A 562 47.12 12.09 47.86
N ALA A 563 47.49 12.82 46.81
CA ALA A 563 46.86 12.67 45.52
C ALA A 563 47.05 11.21 45.06
N PRO A 564 45.99 10.50 44.62
CA PRO A 564 46.21 9.24 43.94
C PRO A 564 47.00 9.55 42.67
N LYS A 565 48.15 8.88 42.52
CA LYS A 565 49.04 8.98 41.36
C LYS A 565 48.22 8.97 40.07
N PRO A 566 48.53 9.81 39.06
CA PRO A 566 47.91 9.68 37.76
C PRO A 566 48.23 8.27 37.27
N ARG A 567 47.19 7.48 36.99
CA ARG A 567 47.35 6.21 36.27
C ARG A 567 48.11 6.54 35.01
N GLN A 568 49.30 5.97 34.89
CA GLN A 568 50.10 5.98 33.68
C GLN A 568 49.16 5.68 32.51
N SER A 569 49.17 6.57 31.53
CA SER A 569 48.65 6.31 30.20
C SER A 569 49.22 4.98 29.74
N ILE A 570 48.41 3.93 29.83
CA ILE A 570 48.65 2.71 29.07
C ILE A 570 48.47 3.17 27.63
N ALA A 571 49.59 3.48 26.98
CA ALA A 571 49.67 3.42 25.54
C ALA A 571 49.21 2.01 25.15
N ARG A 572 47.93 1.85 24.78
CA ARG A 572 47.48 0.71 24.01
C ARG A 572 47.97 0.91 22.59
N SER A 573 49.27 0.70 22.39
CA SER A 573 49.78 0.10 21.17
C SER A 573 49.14 -1.29 21.08
N GLY A 574 48.03 -1.38 20.35
CA GLY A 574 47.23 -2.60 20.35
C GLY A 574 46.01 -2.52 19.45
N ILE A 575 46.15 -1.92 18.27
CA ILE A 575 45.38 -2.36 17.11
C ILE A 575 46.40 -2.96 16.18
N GLN A 576 46.58 -4.27 16.34
CA GLN A 576 47.20 -5.12 15.37
C GLN A 576 46.39 -4.96 14.08
N ALA A 577 46.94 -4.19 13.15
CA ALA A 577 46.51 -4.22 11.77
C ALA A 577 46.60 -5.69 11.32
N MET A 578 45.45 -6.34 11.13
CA MET A 578 45.39 -7.50 10.25
C MET A 578 45.73 -6.99 8.86
N LYS A 579 47.03 -7.03 8.53
CA LYS A 579 47.51 -7.07 7.16
C LYS A 579 46.92 -8.34 6.56
N TYR A 580 45.88 -8.18 5.76
CA TYR A 580 45.63 -9.14 4.70
C TYR A 580 46.72 -8.89 3.66
N ASP A 581 47.70 -9.78 3.62
CA ASP A 581 48.65 -9.87 2.52
C ASP A 581 47.86 -10.23 1.25
N LEU A 582 47.66 -9.24 0.38
CA LEU A 582 47.33 -9.48 -1.01
C LEU A 582 48.62 -9.84 -1.77
N PRO A 583 48.66 -10.95 -2.53
CA PRO A 583 49.79 -11.23 -3.40
C PRO A 583 49.83 -10.23 -4.57
N PRO A 584 51.02 -9.93 -5.13
CA PRO A 584 51.19 -8.98 -6.22
C PRO A 584 50.75 -9.60 -7.57
N PRO A 585 50.63 -8.80 -8.64
CA PRO A 585 49.53 -8.83 -9.62
C PRO A 585 49.43 -10.09 -10.48
#